data_AF-A0AAD9XU18-F1
#
_entry.id   AF-A0AAD9XU18-F1
#
_cell.length_a   1.000
_cell.length_b   1.000
_cell.length_c   1.000
_cell.angle_alpha   90.00
_cell.angle_beta   90.00
_cell.angle_gamma   90.00
#
_symmetry.space_group_name_H-M   'P 1'
#
loop_
_entity.id
_entity.type
_entity.pdbx_description
1 polymer ?
#
loop_
_entity_poly.entity_id
_entity_poly.type
_entity_poly.pdbx_seq_one_letter_code
_entity_poly.pdbx_strand_id
1 'polypeptide(L)'
;MDSLLLLVSLSLLGLLLLLFLIINGRKKLPYPPGPKGYPIIGNMTMMDQLTHRGLARLAAKYGGLLHLKMGSLHVVAVSTPEMAREVLQVQDGIFSNRPANVAITYLTYDRADMAFADYGPFWRQMRKISVTKLFSQRRAKSWASVREEVDSMVQTAMKKTGLLVEIGELVFSLTRNIIYRAAFGSVSHDGQDEFVKIMQEFSKLFGAFNIADFIPWLGWIHANEFNRRLARARESLDSFIDTIIDDHLARKRGNTEGKLDGVEVESDMVDELMAFYSEEGASATKKYVDDSHSGFKITRDHIKALIMDIMFGGTETVASAIEWAMSELMKTPEDLKKVQQELSDKVGLTRFVHESDLSNLTYLKCAIKETLRLHPPIPLLLHETVEDSVVSGYRIPTKSCVMINAYAIGRDPSAWEDPDTFKPSRFLNDGAPDFKGNDFEYIPFGSGRRSCPGMQLGLYALELSVANLLHCFNWELPDGMKPSELDMEDMFGLTAPRAGSTRCCAELST
;
A
#
# COMPACT_ATOMS: atom_id res chain seq x y z
N MET A 1 17.90 -59.96 -34.55
CA MET A 1 18.14 -58.75 -33.74
C MET A 1 17.08 -57.68 -34.04
N ASP A 2 16.74 -57.48 -35.32
CA ASP A 2 15.82 -56.41 -35.75
C ASP A 2 14.37 -56.57 -35.25
N SER A 3 13.85 -57.80 -35.19
CA SER A 3 12.48 -58.04 -34.69
C SER A 3 12.33 -57.76 -33.18
N LEU A 4 13.40 -57.94 -32.40
CA LEU A 4 13.41 -57.68 -30.97
C LEU A 4 13.46 -56.16 -30.70
N LEU A 5 14.26 -55.42 -31.48
CA LEU A 5 14.33 -53.96 -31.42
C LEU A 5 12.99 -53.30 -31.79
N LEU A 6 12.26 -53.86 -32.77
CA LEU A 6 10.95 -53.35 -33.20
C LEU A 6 9.85 -53.61 -32.15
N LEU A 7 9.90 -54.75 -31.46
CA LEU A 7 8.99 -55.07 -30.35
C LEU A 7 9.24 -54.16 -29.13
N VAL A 8 10.51 -53.90 -28.81
CA VAL A 8 10.89 -53.00 -27.71
C VAL A 8 10.45 -51.56 -28.02
N SER A 9 10.65 -51.06 -29.25
CA SER A 9 10.25 -49.70 -29.61
C SER A 9 8.72 -49.49 -29.61
N LEU A 10 7.95 -50.48 -30.09
CA LEU A 10 6.49 -50.45 -30.03
C LEU A 10 5.96 -50.50 -28.59
N SER A 11 6.59 -51.31 -27.72
CA SER A 11 6.22 -51.38 -26.31
C SER A 11 6.51 -50.08 -25.55
N LEU A 12 7.64 -49.42 -25.87
CA LEU A 12 8.01 -48.12 -25.31
C LEU A 12 7.07 -47.02 -25.78
N LEU A 13 6.70 -47.01 -27.07
CA LEU A 13 5.74 -46.05 -27.62
C LEU A 13 4.34 -46.24 -27.00
N GLY A 14 3.91 -47.50 -26.82
CA GLY A 14 2.67 -47.83 -26.13
C GLY A 14 2.66 -47.37 -24.67
N LEU A 15 3.76 -47.57 -23.94
CA LEU A 15 3.93 -47.10 -22.57
C LEU A 15 3.91 -45.57 -22.50
N LEU A 16 4.59 -44.87 -23.42
CA LEU A 16 4.60 -43.41 -23.50
C LEU A 16 3.21 -42.85 -23.83
N LEU A 17 2.46 -43.48 -24.74
CA LEU A 17 1.06 -43.12 -25.03
C LEU A 17 0.15 -43.36 -23.84
N LEU A 18 0.30 -44.49 -23.14
CA LEU A 18 -0.48 -44.81 -21.94
C LEU A 18 -0.17 -43.84 -20.81
N LEU A 19 1.11 -43.52 -20.58
CA LEU A 19 1.54 -42.49 -19.63
C LEU A 19 1.01 -41.11 -20.03
N PHE A 20 1.06 -40.75 -21.31
CA PHE A 20 0.49 -39.50 -21.81
C PHE A 20 -1.03 -39.43 -21.57
N LEU A 21 -1.76 -40.52 -21.81
CA LEU A 21 -3.19 -40.61 -21.55
C LEU A 21 -3.52 -40.62 -20.05
N ILE A 22 -2.71 -41.23 -19.19
CA ILE A 22 -2.89 -41.21 -17.74
C ILE A 22 -2.57 -39.82 -17.17
N ILE A 23 -1.50 -39.18 -17.65
CA ILE A 23 -1.09 -37.82 -17.26
C ILE A 23 -2.14 -36.79 -17.73
N ASN A 24 -2.71 -36.96 -18.92
CA ASN A 24 -3.75 -36.07 -19.45
C ASN A 24 -5.18 -36.48 -19.07
N GLY A 25 -5.37 -37.67 -18.52
CA GLY A 25 -6.68 -38.23 -18.12
C GLY A 25 -7.19 -37.68 -16.79
N ARG A 26 -6.33 -37.04 -15.99
CA ARG A 26 -6.78 -36.22 -14.86
C ARG A 26 -7.39 -34.94 -15.42
N LYS A 27 -8.73 -34.81 -15.33
CA LYS A 27 -9.44 -33.56 -15.65
C LYS A 27 -8.82 -32.42 -14.84
N LYS A 28 -7.94 -31.63 -15.46
CA LYS A 28 -7.40 -30.42 -14.84
C LYS A 28 -8.58 -29.47 -14.66
N LEU A 29 -8.76 -28.95 -13.44
CA LEU A 29 -9.72 -27.90 -13.20
C LEU A 29 -9.43 -26.73 -14.15
N PRO A 30 -10.47 -26.08 -14.71
CA PRO A 30 -10.28 -24.95 -15.59
C PRO A 30 -9.68 -23.77 -14.83
N TYR A 31 -9.07 -22.85 -15.58
CA TYR A 31 -8.76 -21.52 -15.04
C TYR A 31 -10.05 -20.73 -14.82
N PRO A 32 -10.03 -19.69 -13.96
CA PRO A 32 -11.15 -18.76 -13.85
C PRO A 32 -11.57 -18.21 -15.22
N PRO A 33 -12.84 -17.80 -15.39
CA PRO A 33 -13.29 -17.19 -16.63
C PRO A 33 -12.50 -15.91 -16.97
N GLY A 34 -12.41 -15.58 -18.25
CA GLY A 34 -11.74 -14.35 -18.68
C GLY A 34 -11.63 -14.19 -20.20
N PRO A 35 -11.16 -13.02 -20.67
CA PRO A 35 -10.92 -12.76 -22.07
C PRO A 35 -9.93 -13.78 -22.67
N LYS A 36 -10.23 -14.28 -23.87
CA LYS A 36 -9.32 -15.17 -24.59
C LYS A 36 -8.06 -14.39 -25.01
N GLY A 37 -6.91 -14.86 -24.56
CA GLY A 37 -5.60 -14.31 -24.95
C GLY A 37 -5.12 -14.83 -26.30
N TYR A 38 -4.25 -14.06 -26.95
CA TYR A 38 -3.52 -14.48 -28.15
C TYR A 38 -2.43 -15.51 -27.82
N PRO A 39 -1.97 -16.30 -28.81
CA PRO A 39 -0.80 -17.14 -28.64
C PRO A 39 0.41 -16.33 -28.17
N ILE A 40 1.22 -16.91 -27.27
CA ILE A 40 2.47 -16.34 -26.70
C ILE A 40 2.25 -15.13 -25.78
N ILE A 41 1.65 -14.05 -26.27
CA ILE A 41 1.48 -12.79 -25.52
C ILE A 41 0.26 -12.79 -24.61
N GLY A 42 -0.69 -13.72 -24.80
CA GLY A 42 -1.91 -13.78 -24.01
C GLY A 42 -2.75 -12.51 -24.14
N ASN A 43 -3.04 -11.87 -23.01
CA ASN A 43 -3.89 -10.68 -22.86
C ASN A 43 -3.08 -9.38 -22.78
N MET A 44 -1.79 -9.36 -23.14
CA MET A 44 -0.94 -8.16 -23.01
C MET A 44 -1.47 -6.93 -23.77
N THR A 45 -2.33 -7.11 -24.78
CA THR A 45 -3.01 -6.00 -25.47
C THR A 45 -4.05 -5.28 -24.60
N MET A 46 -4.35 -5.81 -23.41
CA MET A 46 -5.29 -5.25 -22.42
C MET A 46 -4.56 -4.73 -21.17
N MET A 47 -3.25 -4.43 -21.29
CA MET A 47 -2.45 -3.98 -20.14
C MET A 47 -2.95 -2.64 -19.56
N ASP A 48 -3.49 -1.77 -20.40
CA ASP A 48 -4.19 -0.54 -20.04
C ASP A 48 -5.47 -0.78 -19.23
N GLN A 49 -6.01 -2.00 -19.26
CA GLN A 49 -7.19 -2.42 -18.48
C GLN A 49 -6.83 -3.06 -17.14
N LEU A 50 -5.54 -3.27 -16.82
CA LEU A 50 -5.08 -3.78 -15.51
C LEU A 50 -5.12 -2.69 -14.42
N THR A 51 -6.14 -1.84 -14.45
CA THR A 51 -6.44 -0.84 -13.43
C THR A 51 -7.58 -1.35 -12.54
N HIS A 52 -7.77 -0.75 -11.37
CA HIS A 52 -8.90 -1.11 -10.49
C HIS A 52 -10.26 -0.96 -11.19
N ARG A 53 -10.44 0.12 -11.96
CA ARG A 53 -11.66 0.35 -12.77
C ARG A 53 -11.76 -0.61 -13.95
N GLY A 54 -10.66 -0.86 -14.66
CA GLY A 54 -10.62 -1.80 -15.79
C GLY A 54 -10.95 -3.23 -15.37
N LEU A 55 -10.35 -3.69 -14.27
CA LEU A 55 -10.63 -5.00 -13.68
C LEU A 55 -12.06 -5.09 -13.12
N ALA A 56 -12.60 -4.03 -12.53
CA ALA A 56 -14.01 -3.98 -12.10
C ALA A 56 -14.98 -4.15 -13.28
N ARG A 57 -14.72 -3.48 -14.42
CA ARG A 57 -15.51 -3.67 -15.65
C ARG A 57 -15.43 -5.09 -16.20
N LEU A 58 -14.25 -5.72 -16.13
CA LEU A 58 -14.09 -7.12 -16.53
C LEU A 58 -14.80 -8.06 -15.56
N ALA A 59 -14.75 -7.79 -14.25
CA ALA A 59 -15.46 -8.57 -13.24
C ALA A 59 -16.99 -8.54 -13.46
N ALA A 60 -17.56 -7.38 -13.82
CA ALA A 60 -18.97 -7.29 -14.19
C ALA A 60 -19.36 -8.18 -15.38
N LYS A 61 -18.42 -8.52 -16.26
CA LYS A 61 -18.64 -9.38 -17.44
C LYS A 61 -18.35 -10.85 -17.19
N TYR A 62 -17.31 -11.17 -16.43
CA TYR A 62 -16.79 -12.54 -16.26
C TYR A 62 -17.06 -13.12 -14.87
N GLY A 63 -17.54 -12.32 -13.92
CA GLY A 63 -17.75 -12.69 -12.52
C GLY A 63 -16.63 -12.21 -11.59
N GLY A 64 -16.79 -12.49 -10.30
CA GLY A 64 -15.89 -12.03 -9.22
C GLY A 64 -14.46 -12.57 -9.26
N LEU A 65 -14.20 -13.64 -10.02
CA LEU A 65 -12.89 -14.25 -10.20
C LEU A 65 -12.55 -14.30 -11.69
N LEU A 66 -11.53 -13.55 -12.08
CA LEU A 66 -11.12 -13.35 -13.47
C LEU A 66 -9.71 -13.89 -13.69
N HIS A 67 -9.47 -14.56 -14.81
CA HIS A 67 -8.12 -14.96 -15.26
C HIS A 67 -7.67 -14.18 -16.49
N LEU A 68 -6.41 -13.75 -16.46
CA LEU A 68 -5.69 -13.16 -17.58
C LEU A 68 -4.30 -13.82 -17.66
N LYS A 69 -3.75 -13.90 -18.86
CA LYS A 69 -2.39 -14.38 -19.09
C LYS A 69 -1.57 -13.27 -19.71
N MET A 70 -0.60 -12.71 -19.00
CA MET A 70 0.29 -11.66 -19.51
C MET A 70 1.63 -12.27 -19.92
N GLY A 71 1.78 -12.64 -21.20
CA GLY A 71 2.93 -13.44 -21.65
C GLY A 71 2.94 -14.82 -20.97
N SER A 72 3.96 -15.10 -20.17
CA SER A 72 4.04 -16.28 -19.30
C SER A 72 3.42 -16.09 -17.92
N LEU A 73 3.14 -14.85 -17.50
CA LEU A 73 2.60 -14.55 -16.17
C LEU A 73 1.10 -14.85 -16.10
N HIS A 74 0.68 -15.58 -15.08
CA HIS A 74 -0.73 -15.73 -14.73
C HIS A 74 -1.17 -14.56 -13.85
N VAL A 75 -2.24 -13.89 -14.25
CA VAL A 75 -2.86 -12.80 -13.48
C VAL A 75 -4.28 -13.23 -13.13
N VAL A 76 -4.66 -13.10 -11.87
CA VAL A 76 -5.99 -13.42 -11.36
C VAL A 76 -6.53 -12.19 -10.65
N ALA A 77 -7.72 -11.72 -11.00
CA ALA A 77 -8.38 -10.63 -10.28
C ALA A 77 -9.52 -11.16 -9.42
N VAL A 78 -9.61 -10.68 -8.19
CA VAL A 78 -10.63 -11.03 -7.19
C VAL A 78 -11.42 -9.77 -6.87
N SER A 79 -12.74 -9.81 -7.04
CA SER A 79 -13.59 -8.60 -6.97
C SER A 79 -14.84 -8.75 -6.10
N THR A 80 -15.03 -9.86 -5.38
CA THR A 80 -16.15 -10.03 -4.44
C THR A 80 -15.66 -10.37 -3.02
N PRO A 81 -16.45 -10.06 -1.97
CA PRO A 81 -16.09 -10.35 -0.58
C PRO A 81 -15.80 -11.83 -0.31
N GLU A 82 -16.59 -12.75 -0.87
CA GLU A 82 -16.49 -14.19 -0.60
C GLU A 82 -15.15 -14.75 -1.11
N MET A 83 -14.76 -14.34 -2.32
CA MET A 83 -13.51 -14.77 -2.93
C MET A 83 -12.31 -14.10 -2.26
N ALA A 84 -12.45 -12.84 -1.83
CA ALA A 84 -11.44 -12.17 -1.02
C ALA A 84 -11.23 -12.90 0.31
N ARG A 85 -12.29 -13.36 0.98
CA ARG A 85 -12.22 -14.19 2.19
C ARG A 85 -11.50 -15.51 1.93
N GLU A 86 -11.84 -16.20 0.84
CA GLU A 86 -11.18 -17.46 0.46
C GLU A 86 -9.67 -17.28 0.29
N VAL A 87 -9.26 -16.21 -0.41
CA VAL A 87 -7.84 -15.92 -0.71
C VAL A 87 -7.07 -15.39 0.50
N LEU A 88 -7.62 -14.41 1.22
CA LEU A 88 -6.91 -13.65 2.25
C LEU A 88 -7.02 -14.25 3.66
N GLN A 89 -7.98 -15.14 3.91
CA GLN A 89 -8.19 -15.78 5.22
C GLN A 89 -8.09 -17.29 5.14
N VAL A 90 -8.88 -17.95 4.29
CA VAL A 90 -8.94 -19.42 4.26
C VAL A 90 -7.62 -20.01 3.73
N GLN A 91 -7.05 -19.38 2.71
CA GLN A 91 -5.82 -19.82 2.05
C GLN A 91 -4.67 -18.83 2.24
N ASP A 92 -4.68 -18.08 3.35
CA ASP A 92 -3.78 -16.94 3.58
C ASP A 92 -2.28 -17.26 3.45
N GLY A 93 -1.89 -18.50 3.72
CA GLY A 93 -0.51 -18.99 3.57
C GLY A 93 -0.10 -19.18 2.12
N ILE A 94 -1.00 -19.67 1.26
CA ILE A 94 -0.71 -19.89 -0.17
C ILE A 94 -0.59 -18.55 -0.89
N PHE A 95 -1.43 -17.58 -0.56
CA PHE A 95 -1.44 -16.26 -1.19
C PHE A 95 -0.61 -15.22 -0.43
N SER A 96 0.37 -15.67 0.36
CA SER A 96 1.12 -14.79 1.26
C SER A 96 2.33 -14.11 0.59
N ASN A 97 2.76 -14.49 -0.60
CA ASN A 97 3.88 -13.85 -1.29
C ASN A 97 3.44 -12.56 -2.01
N ARG A 98 4.42 -11.83 -2.55
CA ARG A 98 4.18 -10.61 -3.34
C ARG A 98 4.84 -10.76 -4.70
N PRO A 99 4.15 -10.38 -5.79
CA PRO A 99 4.77 -10.39 -7.10
C PRO A 99 5.86 -9.31 -7.14
N ALA A 100 7.03 -9.66 -7.65
CA ALA A 100 8.14 -8.72 -7.81
C ALA A 100 8.65 -8.77 -9.24
N ASN A 101 8.56 -7.61 -9.91
CA ASN A 101 9.17 -7.42 -11.22
C ASN A 101 10.68 -7.16 -11.09
N VAL A 102 11.38 -7.03 -12.22
CA VAL A 102 12.82 -6.77 -12.25
C VAL A 102 13.18 -5.51 -11.46
N ALA A 103 12.40 -4.43 -11.57
CA ALA A 103 12.66 -3.18 -10.86
C ALA A 103 12.52 -3.33 -9.34
N ILE A 104 11.41 -3.91 -8.87
CA ILE A 104 11.16 -4.19 -7.45
C ILE A 104 12.30 -5.03 -6.90
N THR A 105 12.63 -6.14 -7.55
CA THR A 105 13.70 -7.05 -7.10
C THR A 105 15.03 -6.31 -6.96
N TYR A 106 15.41 -5.48 -7.94
CA TYR A 106 16.70 -4.79 -7.92
C TYR A 106 16.76 -3.64 -6.90
N LEU A 107 15.72 -2.80 -6.84
CA LEU A 107 15.68 -1.60 -6.00
C LEU A 107 15.41 -1.90 -4.52
N THR A 108 14.81 -3.06 -4.21
CA THR A 108 14.57 -3.52 -2.83
C THR A 108 15.64 -4.52 -2.36
N TYR A 109 16.82 -4.51 -2.98
CA TYR A 109 17.97 -5.32 -2.59
C TYR A 109 17.65 -6.83 -2.56
N ASP A 110 17.03 -7.35 -3.63
CA ASP A 110 16.52 -8.73 -3.71
C ASP A 110 15.43 -9.04 -2.67
N ARG A 111 14.49 -8.09 -2.52
CA ARG A 111 13.35 -8.20 -1.59
C ARG A 111 13.81 -8.35 -0.13
N ALA A 112 14.79 -7.54 0.25
CA ALA A 112 15.32 -7.35 1.60
C ALA A 112 14.43 -6.42 2.45
N ASP A 113 13.24 -6.09 1.94
CA ASP A 113 12.28 -5.17 2.53
C ASP A 113 11.17 -5.93 3.29
N MET A 114 10.15 -5.24 3.79
CA MET A 114 8.96 -5.87 4.38
C MET A 114 7.82 -5.95 3.36
N ALA A 115 7.71 -4.99 2.44
CA ALA A 115 6.59 -4.87 1.52
C ALA A 115 6.56 -5.99 0.49
N PHE A 116 7.70 -6.36 -0.11
CA PHE A 116 7.85 -7.31 -1.21
C PHE A 116 8.56 -8.62 -0.86
N ALA A 117 9.22 -8.73 0.29
CA ALA A 117 9.79 -9.99 0.76
C ALA A 117 8.77 -11.13 0.76
N ASP A 118 9.21 -12.32 0.34
CA ASP A 118 8.41 -13.55 0.40
C ASP A 118 8.05 -13.89 1.84
N TYR A 119 6.91 -14.53 2.03
CA TYR A 119 6.48 -14.91 3.37
C TYR A 119 7.42 -15.98 3.92
N GLY A 120 7.95 -15.72 5.11
CA GLY A 120 8.89 -16.62 5.76
C GLY A 120 9.43 -16.04 7.06
N PRO A 121 10.42 -16.70 7.69
CA PRO A 121 11.00 -16.25 8.95
C PRO A 121 11.50 -14.80 8.90
N PHE A 122 12.22 -14.42 7.83
CA PHE A 122 12.70 -13.05 7.63
C PHE A 122 11.56 -12.03 7.64
N TRP A 123 10.56 -12.22 6.76
CA TRP A 123 9.41 -11.32 6.67
C TRP A 123 8.65 -11.22 8.00
N ARG A 124 8.44 -12.34 8.72
CA ARG A 124 7.76 -12.34 10.02
C ARG A 124 8.52 -11.49 11.05
N GLN A 125 9.85 -11.53 11.04
CA GLN A 125 10.68 -10.77 11.95
C GLN A 125 10.71 -9.28 11.59
N MET A 126 10.88 -8.93 10.31
CA MET A 126 10.76 -7.53 9.84
C MET A 126 9.38 -6.94 10.16
N ARG A 127 8.32 -7.74 9.96
CA ARG A 127 6.95 -7.37 10.31
C ARG A 127 6.78 -7.13 11.81
N LYS A 128 7.34 -8.01 12.65
CA LYS A 128 7.31 -7.87 14.11
C LYS A 128 8.04 -6.60 14.56
N ILE A 129 9.24 -6.34 14.05
CA ILE A 129 10.00 -5.11 14.37
C ILE A 129 9.16 -3.88 13.98
N SER A 130 8.64 -3.85 12.76
CA SER A 130 7.84 -2.73 12.27
C SER A 130 6.63 -2.42 13.15
N VAL A 131 5.83 -3.44 13.48
CA VAL A 131 4.61 -3.24 14.31
C VAL A 131 4.95 -2.92 15.77
N THR A 132 5.95 -3.58 16.35
CA THR A 132 6.23 -3.46 17.80
C THR A 132 7.13 -2.28 18.16
N LYS A 133 7.98 -1.83 17.23
CA LYS A 133 8.97 -0.76 17.45
C LYS A 133 8.66 0.50 16.67
N LEU A 134 8.33 0.37 15.38
CA LEU A 134 8.23 1.55 14.50
C LEU A 134 6.84 2.18 14.55
N PHE A 135 5.79 1.36 14.50
CA PHE A 135 4.38 1.80 14.44
C PHE A 135 3.62 1.66 15.77
N SER A 136 4.32 1.35 16.86
CA SER A 136 3.72 1.16 18.18
C SER A 136 3.22 2.48 18.76
N GLN A 137 2.04 2.45 19.40
CA GLN A 137 1.52 3.58 20.19
C GLN A 137 2.44 4.02 21.32
N ARG A 138 3.33 3.13 21.79
CA ARG A 138 4.31 3.48 22.83
C ARG A 138 5.36 4.48 22.36
N ARG A 139 5.44 4.74 21.06
CA ARG A 139 6.41 5.66 20.47
C ARG A 139 5.86 7.09 20.43
N ALA A 140 5.89 7.74 21.58
CA ALA A 140 5.28 9.06 21.79
C ALA A 140 5.68 10.07 20.71
N LYS A 141 6.95 10.11 20.28
CA LYS A 141 7.42 10.97 19.17
C LYS A 141 6.67 10.84 17.85
N SER A 142 6.36 9.63 17.40
CA SER A 142 5.64 9.46 16.11
C SER A 142 4.19 9.93 16.20
N TRP A 143 3.60 9.87 17.39
CA TRP A 143 2.24 10.35 17.62
C TRP A 143 2.23 11.85 17.90
N ALA A 144 3.28 12.38 18.54
CA ALA A 144 3.49 13.80 18.73
C ALA A 144 3.78 14.52 17.40
N SER A 145 4.59 13.93 16.51
CA SER A 145 4.86 14.51 15.19
C SER A 145 3.59 14.71 14.38
N VAL A 146 2.63 13.78 14.44
CA VAL A 146 1.32 13.97 13.82
C VAL A 146 0.62 15.22 14.34
N ARG A 147 0.56 15.42 15.67
CA ARG A 147 -0.10 16.61 16.25
C ARG A 147 0.58 17.90 15.82
N GLU A 148 1.90 17.96 15.97
CA GLU A 148 2.67 19.17 15.67
C GLU A 148 2.63 19.54 14.18
N GLU A 149 2.68 18.56 13.29
CA GLU A 149 2.57 18.81 11.85
C GLU A 149 1.14 19.16 11.43
N VAL A 150 0.11 18.58 12.07
CA VAL A 150 -1.29 19.01 11.86
C VAL A 150 -1.50 20.46 12.30
N ASP A 151 -0.96 20.85 13.46
CA ASP A 151 -1.00 22.24 13.91
C ASP A 151 -0.30 23.16 12.89
N SER A 152 0.88 22.76 12.39
CA SER A 152 1.62 23.49 11.35
C SER A 152 0.83 23.62 10.04
N MET A 153 0.13 22.56 9.63
CA MET A 153 -0.75 22.56 8.46
C MET A 153 -1.90 23.54 8.65
N VAL A 154 -2.58 23.52 9.81
CA VAL A 154 -3.66 24.46 10.14
C VAL A 154 -3.13 25.89 10.09
N GLN A 155 -1.99 26.19 10.73
CA GLN A 155 -1.37 27.52 10.70
C GLN A 155 -1.04 27.96 9.27
N THR A 156 -0.61 27.04 8.41
CA THR A 156 -0.34 27.31 7.00
C THR A 156 -1.62 27.63 6.23
N ALA A 157 -2.70 26.88 6.48
CA ALA A 157 -4.02 27.17 5.90
C ALA A 157 -4.58 28.52 6.40
N MET A 158 -4.42 28.84 7.69
CA MET A 158 -4.85 30.14 8.27
C MET A 158 -4.17 31.32 7.58
N LYS A 159 -2.87 31.20 7.27
CA LYS A 159 -2.12 32.24 6.52
C LYS A 159 -2.61 32.41 5.08
N LYS A 160 -3.31 31.42 4.53
CA LYS A 160 -3.90 31.42 3.18
C LYS A 160 -5.42 31.66 3.19
N THR A 161 -6.00 32.07 4.32
CA THR A 161 -7.44 32.40 4.42
C THR A 161 -7.82 33.43 3.35
N GLY A 162 -8.94 33.21 2.64
CA GLY A 162 -9.40 34.05 1.53
C GLY A 162 -8.61 33.87 0.22
N LEU A 163 -7.61 32.98 0.19
CA LEU A 163 -6.92 32.57 -1.03
C LEU A 163 -7.33 31.16 -1.43
N LEU A 164 -7.08 30.83 -2.70
CA LEU A 164 -7.25 29.48 -3.20
C LEU A 164 -6.16 28.56 -2.62
N VAL A 165 -6.59 27.56 -1.86
CA VAL A 165 -5.73 26.54 -1.25
C VAL A 165 -5.83 25.27 -2.08
N GLU A 166 -4.67 24.72 -2.42
CA GLU A 166 -4.57 23.41 -3.05
C GLU A 166 -4.44 22.33 -1.96
N ILE A 167 -5.53 21.61 -1.66
CA ILE A 167 -5.61 20.66 -0.55
C ILE A 167 -4.59 19.53 -0.75
N GLY A 168 -4.47 18.99 -1.96
CA GLY A 168 -3.52 17.92 -2.27
C GLY A 168 -2.09 18.27 -1.89
N GLU A 169 -1.60 19.46 -2.27
CA GLU A 169 -0.26 19.93 -1.89
C GLU A 169 -0.11 20.12 -0.38
N LEU A 170 -1.13 20.70 0.26
CA LEU A 170 -1.13 20.96 1.70
C LEU A 170 -1.01 19.64 2.50
N VAL A 171 -1.82 18.64 2.15
CA VAL A 171 -1.86 17.35 2.87
C VAL A 171 -0.69 16.45 2.48
N PHE A 172 -0.16 16.54 1.26
CA PHE A 172 1.07 15.85 0.87
C PHE A 172 2.27 16.38 1.66
N SER A 173 2.38 17.71 1.83
CA SER A 173 3.44 18.29 2.67
C SER A 173 3.30 17.85 4.12
N LEU A 174 2.07 17.81 4.66
CA LEU A 174 1.79 17.32 6.01
C LEU A 174 2.32 15.89 6.19
N THR A 175 1.88 14.94 5.36
CA THR A 175 2.20 13.53 5.55
C THR A 175 3.69 13.25 5.32
N ARG A 176 4.30 13.95 4.35
CA ARG A 176 5.76 13.92 4.14
C ARG A 176 6.50 14.33 5.41
N ASN A 177 6.12 15.45 6.04
CA ASN A 177 6.79 15.92 7.24
C ASN A 177 6.60 14.95 8.42
N ILE A 178 5.37 14.43 8.61
CA ILE A 178 5.06 13.45 9.67
C ILE A 178 6.00 12.25 9.55
N ILE A 179 6.09 11.66 8.36
CA ILE A 179 6.86 10.44 8.16
C ILE A 179 8.35 10.73 8.17
N TYR A 180 8.81 11.83 7.57
CA TYR A 180 10.23 12.22 7.61
C TYR A 180 10.72 12.41 9.05
N ARG A 181 9.95 13.13 9.87
CA ARG A 181 10.26 13.35 11.28
C ARG A 181 10.16 12.07 12.10
N ALA A 182 9.17 11.22 11.81
CA ALA A 182 9.05 9.93 12.47
C ALA A 182 10.21 9.00 12.10
N ALA A 183 10.68 9.03 10.85
CA ALA A 183 11.76 8.19 10.35
C ALA A 183 13.14 8.63 10.86
N PHE A 184 13.47 9.92 10.71
CA PHE A 184 14.82 10.45 10.87
C PHE A 184 15.00 11.40 12.07
N GLY A 185 13.94 11.64 12.85
CA GLY A 185 13.97 12.50 14.04
C GLY A 185 14.22 14.00 13.77
N SER A 186 14.52 14.39 12.54
CA SER A 186 14.84 15.75 12.13
C SER A 186 13.60 16.55 11.77
N VAL A 187 13.56 17.81 12.24
CA VAL A 187 12.58 18.82 11.82
C VAL A 187 13.10 19.61 10.60
N SER A 188 14.36 19.37 10.17
CA SER A 188 14.89 20.07 9.01
C SER A 188 14.18 19.63 7.73
N HIS A 189 13.89 20.61 6.88
CA HIS A 189 13.43 20.39 5.51
C HIS A 189 14.58 19.99 4.58
N ASP A 190 15.83 20.09 5.04
CA ASP A 190 17.01 19.71 4.27
C ASP A 190 16.95 18.21 3.91
N GLY A 191 17.12 17.91 2.61
CA GLY A 191 17.07 16.55 2.07
C GLY A 191 15.68 16.02 1.74
N GLN A 192 14.58 16.65 2.19
CA GLN A 192 13.23 16.16 1.90
C GLN A 192 12.91 16.17 0.39
N ASP A 193 13.26 17.24 -0.31
CA ASP A 193 13.02 17.37 -1.75
C ASP A 193 13.85 16.40 -2.58
N GLU A 194 15.07 16.09 -2.11
CA GLU A 194 15.93 15.07 -2.72
C GLU A 194 15.29 13.69 -2.56
N PHE A 195 14.82 13.37 -1.35
CA PHE A 195 14.16 12.10 -1.08
C PHE A 195 12.86 11.92 -1.87
N VAL A 196 12.04 12.96 -1.99
CA VAL A 196 10.83 12.95 -2.83
C VAL A 196 11.17 12.63 -4.29
N LYS A 197 12.26 13.20 -4.83
CA LYS A 197 12.71 12.89 -6.20
C LYS A 197 13.12 11.42 -6.35
N ILE A 198 13.80 10.86 -5.33
CA ILE A 198 14.15 9.43 -5.30
C ILE A 198 12.88 8.57 -5.31
N MET A 199 11.90 8.88 -4.45
CA MET A 199 10.61 8.17 -4.43
C MET A 199 9.88 8.24 -5.76
N GLN A 200 9.82 9.41 -6.39
CA GLN A 200 9.17 9.57 -7.68
C GLN A 200 9.83 8.71 -8.78
N GLU A 201 11.15 8.61 -8.79
CA GLU A 201 11.86 7.76 -9.76
C GLU A 201 11.65 6.27 -9.48
N PHE A 202 11.66 5.85 -8.21
CA PHE A 202 11.33 4.47 -7.82
C PHE A 202 9.90 4.10 -8.25
N SER A 203 8.92 4.97 -8.00
CA SER A 203 7.52 4.76 -8.41
C SER A 203 7.41 4.59 -9.94
N LYS A 204 8.08 5.47 -10.70
CA LYS A 204 8.15 5.37 -12.17
C LYS A 204 8.78 4.05 -12.63
N LEU A 205 9.82 3.58 -11.96
CA LEU A 205 10.51 2.33 -12.31
C LEU A 205 9.71 1.09 -11.93
N PHE A 206 9.00 1.09 -10.80
CA PHE A 206 8.11 -0.01 -10.39
C PHE A 206 6.94 -0.19 -11.37
N GLY A 207 6.37 0.90 -11.87
CA GLY A 207 5.28 0.87 -12.85
C GLY A 207 5.73 0.78 -14.31
N ALA A 208 7.03 0.86 -14.60
CA ALA A 208 7.54 0.85 -15.97
C ALA A 208 7.37 -0.53 -16.62
N PHE A 209 6.90 -0.53 -17.87
CA PHE A 209 6.82 -1.76 -18.66
C PHE A 209 8.22 -2.31 -18.97
N ASN A 210 8.46 -3.55 -18.59
CA ASN A 210 9.63 -4.32 -19.01
C ASN A 210 9.18 -5.68 -19.56
N ILE A 211 9.62 -6.01 -20.77
CA ILE A 211 9.23 -7.26 -21.43
C ILE A 211 9.74 -8.50 -20.69
N ALA A 212 10.84 -8.39 -19.94
CA ALA A 212 11.43 -9.48 -19.18
C ALA A 212 10.48 -10.04 -18.12
N ASP A 213 9.59 -9.20 -17.57
CA ASP A 213 8.62 -9.61 -16.56
C ASP A 213 7.53 -10.52 -17.12
N PHE A 214 7.24 -10.40 -18.42
CA PHE A 214 6.18 -11.14 -19.09
C PHE A 214 6.71 -12.24 -20.01
N ILE A 215 7.87 -12.02 -20.63
CA ILE A 215 8.51 -12.91 -21.59
C ILE A 215 10.02 -12.92 -21.31
N PRO A 216 10.50 -13.72 -20.35
CA PRO A 216 11.87 -13.61 -19.82
C PRO A 216 12.99 -13.73 -20.87
N TRP A 217 12.80 -14.57 -21.90
CA TRP A 217 13.78 -14.77 -22.96
C TRP A 217 13.92 -13.57 -23.92
N LEU A 218 13.02 -12.60 -23.85
CA LEU A 218 13.10 -11.31 -24.55
C LEU A 218 13.70 -10.19 -23.69
N GLY A 219 14.22 -10.50 -22.49
CA GLY A 219 14.71 -9.49 -21.56
C GLY A 219 15.90 -8.63 -22.02
N TRP A 220 16.49 -8.92 -23.18
CA TRP A 220 17.49 -8.08 -23.83
C TRP A 220 16.90 -6.83 -24.50
N ILE A 221 15.59 -6.84 -24.81
CA ILE A 221 14.90 -5.71 -25.42
C ILE A 221 14.70 -4.61 -24.35
N HIS A 222 15.18 -3.40 -24.63
CA HIS A 222 15.14 -2.22 -23.73
C HIS A 222 15.95 -2.34 -22.43
N ALA A 223 16.79 -3.37 -22.27
CA ALA A 223 17.56 -3.61 -21.05
C ALA A 223 18.50 -2.45 -20.67
N ASN A 224 19.18 -1.84 -21.66
CA ASN A 224 20.27 -0.90 -21.38
C ASN A 224 19.82 0.37 -20.65
N GLU A 225 18.80 1.07 -21.16
CA GLU A 225 18.32 2.31 -20.53
C GLU A 225 17.65 2.01 -19.19
N PHE A 226 16.83 0.96 -19.15
CA PHE A 226 16.12 0.55 -17.95
C PHE A 226 17.09 0.20 -16.81
N ASN A 227 18.10 -0.64 -17.08
CA ASN A 227 19.11 -1.03 -16.11
C ASN A 227 19.96 0.16 -15.65
N ARG A 228 20.26 1.11 -16.54
CA ARG A 228 20.98 2.34 -16.18
C ARG A 228 20.17 3.22 -15.22
N ARG A 229 18.87 3.38 -15.46
CA ARG A 229 17.98 4.12 -14.56
C ARG A 229 17.84 3.43 -13.20
N LEU A 230 17.69 2.10 -13.19
CA LEU A 230 17.68 1.31 -11.96
C LEU A 230 18.95 1.53 -11.12
N ALA A 231 20.13 1.43 -11.73
CA ALA A 231 21.40 1.61 -11.05
C ALA A 231 21.53 3.03 -10.44
N ARG A 232 21.19 4.07 -11.21
CA ARG A 232 21.22 5.47 -10.73
C ARG A 232 20.24 5.71 -9.58
N ALA A 233 19.01 5.20 -9.69
CA ALA A 233 18.01 5.33 -8.65
C ALA A 233 18.49 4.67 -7.34
N ARG A 234 19.04 3.45 -7.44
CA ARG A 234 19.61 2.73 -6.31
C ARG A 234 20.79 3.50 -5.68
N GLU A 235 21.71 4.01 -6.49
CA GLU A 235 22.85 4.80 -6.04
C GLU A 235 22.42 6.09 -5.30
N SER A 236 21.38 6.77 -5.80
CA SER A 236 20.84 7.96 -5.15
C SER A 236 20.25 7.64 -3.77
N LEU A 237 19.50 6.53 -3.66
CA LEU A 237 18.99 6.07 -2.37
C LEU A 237 20.12 5.66 -1.43
N ASP A 238 21.10 4.90 -1.93
CA ASP A 238 22.26 4.46 -1.16
C ASP A 238 22.98 5.66 -0.56
N SER A 239 23.34 6.65 -1.38
CA SER A 239 24.02 7.87 -0.94
C SER A 239 23.23 8.63 0.12
N PHE A 240 21.92 8.80 -0.10
CA PHE A 240 21.04 9.56 0.79
C PHE A 240 20.90 8.88 2.16
N ILE A 241 20.52 7.60 2.19
CA ILE A 241 20.29 6.89 3.44
C ILE A 241 21.61 6.54 4.12
N ASP A 242 22.69 6.30 3.39
CA ASP A 242 23.98 6.02 4.03
C ASP A 242 24.49 7.21 4.84
N THR A 243 24.31 8.43 4.32
CA THR A 243 24.67 9.66 5.05
C THR A 243 23.87 9.76 6.35
N ILE A 244 22.56 9.49 6.28
CA ILE A 244 21.69 9.48 7.46
C ILE A 244 22.15 8.42 8.48
N ILE A 245 22.38 7.17 8.04
CA ILE A 245 22.83 6.10 8.93
C ILE A 245 24.17 6.48 9.60
N ASP A 246 25.09 7.05 8.84
CA ASP A 246 26.42 7.42 9.33
C ASP A 246 26.34 8.57 10.35
N ASP A 247 25.45 9.55 10.14
CA ASP A 247 25.16 10.63 11.10
C ASP A 247 24.60 10.08 12.43
N HIS A 248 23.67 9.11 12.36
CA HIS A 248 23.12 8.46 13.56
C HIS A 248 24.18 7.65 14.31
N LEU A 249 25.03 6.92 13.58
CA LEU A 249 26.18 6.20 14.14
C LEU A 249 27.17 7.14 14.84
N ALA A 250 27.48 8.28 14.23
CA ALA A 250 28.37 9.29 14.81
C ALA A 250 27.79 9.89 16.11
N ARG A 251 26.50 10.25 16.11
CA ARG A 251 25.80 10.75 17.32
C ARG A 251 25.82 9.75 18.47
N LYS A 252 25.58 8.46 18.18
CA LYS A 252 25.60 7.40 19.20
C LYS A 252 26.99 7.23 19.82
N ARG A 253 28.05 7.30 19.02
CA ARG A 253 29.45 7.25 19.51
C ARG A 253 29.77 8.45 20.40
N GLY A 254 29.40 9.68 19.98
CA GLY A 254 29.61 10.89 20.77
C GLY A 254 28.88 10.92 22.11
N ASN A 255 27.63 10.43 22.17
CA ASN A 255 26.87 10.33 23.43
C ASN A 255 27.41 9.25 24.40
N THR A 256 28.20 8.30 23.92
CA THR A 256 28.82 7.28 24.79
C THR A 256 30.04 7.84 25.54
N GLU A 257 30.69 8.87 25.00
CA GLU A 257 31.86 9.54 25.60
C GLU A 257 31.51 10.73 26.51
N GLY A 258 30.26 11.22 26.46
CA GLY A 258 29.76 12.35 27.26
C GLY A 258 28.50 12.02 28.04
N LYS A 259 28.58 11.17 29.09
CA LYS A 259 27.50 11.04 30.08
C LYS A 259 27.53 12.22 31.07
N LEU A 260 27.11 13.40 30.61
CA LEU A 260 26.68 14.49 31.47
C LEU A 260 25.32 14.96 30.93
N ASP A 261 24.34 15.00 31.83
CA ASP A 261 22.94 15.39 31.64
C ASP A 261 21.99 14.30 31.09
N GLY A 262 21.17 13.78 32.02
CA GLY A 262 20.16 12.74 31.82
C GLY A 262 18.95 13.16 30.99
N VAL A 263 19.18 13.78 29.84
CA VAL A 263 18.15 13.92 28.79
C VAL A 263 18.24 12.68 27.91
N GLU A 264 17.32 11.72 28.10
CA GLU A 264 17.15 10.64 27.13
C GLU A 264 16.80 11.26 25.77
N VAL A 265 17.75 11.25 24.85
CA VAL A 265 17.48 11.58 23.44
C VAL A 265 16.60 10.46 22.91
N GLU A 266 15.29 10.69 22.91
CA GLU A 266 14.28 9.71 22.52
C GLU A 266 14.48 9.28 21.04
N SER A 267 14.45 7.97 20.77
CA SER A 267 14.89 7.31 19.53
C SER A 267 13.98 7.54 18.31
N ASP A 268 14.56 7.73 17.13
CA ASP A 268 13.83 7.69 15.85
C ASP A 268 13.75 6.25 15.25
N MET A 269 13.19 6.10 14.04
CA MET A 269 13.01 4.76 13.45
C MET A 269 14.35 4.16 13.07
N VAL A 270 15.28 4.99 12.60
CA VAL A 270 16.63 4.56 12.26
C VAL A 270 17.31 4.07 13.53
N ASP A 271 17.24 4.80 14.63
CA ASP A 271 17.79 4.37 15.93
C ASP A 271 17.25 3.00 16.39
N GLU A 272 15.94 2.78 16.27
CA GLU A 272 15.31 1.49 16.61
C GLU A 272 15.78 0.35 15.71
N LEU A 273 15.96 0.60 14.41
CA LEU A 273 16.50 -0.39 13.48
C LEU A 273 17.97 -0.67 13.74
N MET A 274 18.75 0.36 14.08
CA MET A 274 20.16 0.24 14.44
C MET A 274 20.37 -0.61 15.70
N ALA A 275 19.36 -0.80 16.55
CA ALA A 275 19.43 -1.74 17.67
C ALA A 275 19.56 -3.21 17.21
N PHE A 276 19.13 -3.54 15.99
CA PHE A 276 19.23 -4.88 15.39
C PHE A 276 20.36 -4.99 14.36
N TYR A 277 21.11 -3.91 14.15
CA TYR A 277 22.19 -3.84 13.16
C TYR A 277 23.45 -4.60 13.62
N SER A 278 24.13 -5.27 12.69
CA SER A 278 25.48 -5.80 12.92
C SER A 278 26.35 -5.75 11.67
N GLU A 279 27.61 -5.33 11.80
CA GLU A 279 28.58 -5.30 10.70
C GLU A 279 28.92 -6.71 10.17
N GLU A 280 28.89 -7.74 11.02
CA GLU A 280 29.16 -9.13 10.63
C GLU A 280 28.10 -9.75 9.71
N GLY A 281 26.89 -9.17 9.65
CA GLY A 281 25.79 -9.66 8.82
C GLY A 281 25.99 -9.44 7.31
N ALA A 282 26.91 -8.55 6.92
CA ALA A 282 27.20 -8.24 5.52
C ALA A 282 27.86 -9.41 4.75
N SER A 283 28.42 -10.39 5.47
CA SER A 283 29.08 -11.58 4.88
C SER A 283 28.19 -12.84 4.89
N ALA A 284 27.02 -12.78 5.53
CA ALA A 284 26.14 -13.94 5.71
C ALA A 284 24.99 -13.96 4.68
N THR A 285 25.30 -13.84 3.39
CA THR A 285 24.35 -14.25 2.35
C THR A 285 24.16 -15.77 2.48
N LYS A 286 22.96 -16.19 2.93
CA LYS A 286 22.51 -17.58 3.15
C LYS A 286 23.07 -18.30 4.39
N LYS A 287 22.53 -17.99 5.57
CA LYS A 287 22.30 -19.03 6.58
C LYS A 287 21.05 -18.73 7.38
N TYR A 288 20.10 -19.66 7.31
CA TYR A 288 18.83 -19.66 8.05
C TYR A 288 19.05 -19.31 9.53
N VAL A 289 18.32 -18.31 10.03
CA VAL A 289 18.32 -17.94 11.44
C VAL A 289 17.21 -18.74 12.14
N ASP A 290 17.64 -19.48 13.16
CA ASP A 290 16.82 -20.22 14.12
C ASP A 290 15.86 -19.29 14.89
N ASP A 291 14.70 -19.80 15.29
CA ASP A 291 13.52 -19.06 15.77
C ASP A 291 13.68 -18.53 17.22
N SER A 292 14.92 -18.34 17.69
CA SER A 292 15.23 -17.79 19.02
C SER A 292 15.49 -16.28 18.98
N HIS A 293 14.89 -15.55 19.92
CA HIS A 293 14.80 -14.09 19.95
C HIS A 293 16.11 -13.30 20.09
N SER A 294 17.29 -13.94 20.11
CA SER A 294 18.58 -13.27 20.38
C SER A 294 19.56 -13.24 19.20
N GLY A 295 19.14 -13.61 17.98
CA GLY A 295 20.06 -13.77 16.84
C GLY A 295 19.72 -13.02 15.54
N PHE A 296 18.59 -12.30 15.46
CA PHE A 296 18.22 -11.61 14.22
C PHE A 296 19.06 -10.36 14.01
N LYS A 297 19.91 -10.42 12.98
CA LYS A 297 20.80 -9.34 12.57
C LYS A 297 20.30 -8.77 11.24
N ILE A 298 20.11 -7.46 11.18
CA ILE A 298 19.78 -6.76 9.93
C ILE A 298 21.03 -6.08 9.35
N THR A 299 21.05 -5.89 8.04
CA THR A 299 22.14 -5.27 7.28
C THR A 299 21.76 -3.84 6.93
N ARG A 300 22.69 -3.05 6.38
CA ARG A 300 22.36 -1.72 5.85
C ARG A 300 21.28 -1.80 4.77
N ASP A 301 21.35 -2.80 3.89
CA ASP A 301 20.36 -3.02 2.83
C ASP A 301 18.95 -3.24 3.40
N HIS A 302 18.82 -4.05 4.47
CA HIS A 302 17.52 -4.22 5.16
C HIS A 302 16.99 -2.89 5.73
N ILE A 303 17.87 -2.06 6.30
CA ILE A 303 17.49 -0.75 6.86
C ILE A 303 17.04 0.21 5.75
N LYS A 304 17.83 0.34 4.68
CA LYS A 304 17.52 1.16 3.51
C LYS A 304 16.19 0.77 2.89
N ALA A 305 15.98 -0.53 2.69
CA ALA A 305 14.77 -1.06 2.09
C ALA A 305 13.53 -0.80 2.98
N LEU A 306 13.67 -0.99 4.30
CA LEU A 306 12.56 -0.74 5.23
C LEU A 306 12.21 0.74 5.39
N ILE A 307 13.20 1.65 5.37
CA ILE A 307 12.95 3.09 5.37
C ILE A 307 12.15 3.47 4.11
N MET A 308 12.51 2.92 2.95
CA MET A 308 11.75 3.14 1.72
C MET A 308 10.30 2.65 1.83
N ASP A 309 10.07 1.46 2.39
CA ASP A 309 8.72 0.94 2.61
C ASP A 309 7.87 1.89 3.46
N ILE A 310 8.43 2.43 4.54
CA ILE A 310 7.73 3.32 5.46
C ILE A 310 7.39 4.64 4.77
N MET A 311 8.34 5.22 4.05
CA MET A 311 8.15 6.50 3.37
C MET A 311 7.13 6.40 2.23
N PHE A 312 7.23 5.36 1.39
CA PHE A 312 6.23 5.09 0.36
C PHE A 312 4.86 4.79 0.94
N GLY A 313 4.81 3.91 1.93
CA GLY A 313 3.54 3.45 2.52
C GLY A 313 2.82 4.53 3.32
N GLY A 314 3.53 5.47 3.94
CA GLY A 314 2.95 6.46 4.86
C GLY A 314 2.64 7.84 4.26
N THR A 315 3.30 8.22 3.15
CA THR A 315 3.18 9.59 2.61
C THR A 315 1.94 9.76 1.73
N GLU A 316 1.91 9.09 0.58
CA GLU A 316 0.89 9.33 -0.45
C GLU A 316 -0.47 8.72 -0.09
N THR A 317 -0.48 7.60 0.64
CA THR A 317 -1.72 6.89 1.03
C THR A 317 -2.59 7.75 1.96
N VAL A 318 -1.99 8.35 2.99
CA VAL A 318 -2.69 9.19 3.96
C VAL A 318 -3.08 10.52 3.32
N ALA A 319 -2.20 11.11 2.51
CA ALA A 319 -2.50 12.35 1.78
C ALA A 319 -3.71 12.18 0.85
N SER A 320 -3.71 11.12 0.05
CA SER A 320 -4.83 10.76 -0.83
C SER A 320 -6.11 10.55 -0.04
N ALA A 321 -6.07 9.83 1.09
CA ALA A 321 -7.26 9.61 1.92
C ALA A 321 -7.83 10.91 2.51
N ILE A 322 -6.98 11.84 2.96
CA ILE A 322 -7.42 13.16 3.46
C ILE A 322 -8.06 13.95 2.33
N GLU A 323 -7.43 14.00 1.15
CA GLU A 323 -7.96 14.73 0.01
C GLU A 323 -9.31 14.17 -0.45
N TRP A 324 -9.47 12.84 -0.54
CA TRP A 324 -10.75 12.20 -0.85
C TRP A 324 -11.82 12.51 0.18
N ALA A 325 -11.49 12.51 1.49
CA ALA A 325 -12.43 12.83 2.54
C ALA A 325 -12.94 14.27 2.43
N MET A 326 -12.03 15.22 2.20
CA MET A 326 -12.38 16.62 1.96
C MET A 326 -13.26 16.75 0.71
N SER A 327 -12.90 16.07 -0.37
CA SER A 327 -13.61 16.11 -1.65
C SER A 327 -15.05 15.58 -1.55
N GLU A 328 -15.25 14.42 -0.92
CA GLU A 328 -16.57 13.83 -0.76
C GLU A 328 -17.49 14.67 0.15
N LEU A 329 -16.93 15.23 1.23
CA LEU A 329 -17.68 16.11 2.11
C LEU A 329 -18.05 17.43 1.42
N MET A 330 -17.15 18.01 0.63
CA MET A 330 -17.46 19.20 -0.16
C MET A 330 -18.49 18.93 -1.28
N LYS A 331 -18.44 17.73 -1.86
CA LYS A 331 -19.45 17.26 -2.81
C LYS A 331 -20.82 17.00 -2.14
N THR A 332 -20.82 16.74 -0.83
CA THR A 332 -22.02 16.38 -0.05
C THR A 332 -22.21 17.35 1.14
N PRO A 333 -22.68 18.60 0.90
CA PRO A 333 -22.77 19.63 1.93
C PRO A 333 -23.61 19.27 3.15
N GLU A 334 -24.58 18.38 3.00
CA GLU A 334 -25.41 17.89 4.12
C GLU A 334 -24.58 17.09 5.13
N ASP A 335 -23.66 16.24 4.65
CA ASP A 335 -22.80 15.45 5.52
C ASP A 335 -21.65 16.26 6.08
N LEU A 336 -21.10 17.20 5.31
CA LEU A 336 -20.15 18.20 5.80
C LEU A 336 -20.71 18.96 7.00
N LYS A 337 -21.95 19.47 6.90
CA LYS A 337 -22.62 20.18 8.01
C LYS A 337 -22.79 19.31 9.26
N LYS A 338 -23.11 18.02 9.11
CA LYS A 338 -23.22 17.09 10.25
C LYS A 338 -21.88 16.89 10.94
N VAL A 339 -20.79 16.73 10.17
CA VAL A 339 -19.43 16.63 10.72
C VAL A 339 -19.05 17.92 11.46
N GLN A 340 -19.27 19.09 10.85
CA GLN A 340 -18.99 20.38 11.48
C GLN A 340 -19.82 20.61 12.75
N GLN A 341 -21.09 20.23 12.74
CA GLN A 341 -21.94 20.31 13.94
C GLN A 341 -21.42 19.40 15.05
N GLU A 342 -21.05 18.15 14.74
CA GLU A 342 -20.45 17.23 15.72
C GLU A 342 -19.16 17.81 16.33
N LEU A 343 -18.29 18.38 15.48
CA LEU A 343 -17.05 19.01 15.93
C LEU A 343 -17.34 20.21 16.85
N SER A 344 -18.28 21.08 16.48
CA SER A 344 -18.70 22.20 17.32
C SER A 344 -19.28 21.75 18.66
N ASP A 345 -20.14 20.72 18.67
CA ASP A 345 -20.81 20.24 19.88
C ASP A 345 -19.86 19.53 20.86
N LYS A 346 -18.87 18.80 20.34
CA LYS A 346 -17.96 17.97 21.16
C LYS A 346 -16.68 18.71 21.55
N VAL A 347 -16.18 19.59 20.69
CA VAL A 347 -14.89 20.28 20.88
C VAL A 347 -15.09 21.73 21.30
N GLY A 348 -16.13 22.39 20.78
CA GLY A 348 -16.30 23.85 20.84
C GLY A 348 -15.39 24.58 19.84
N LEU A 349 -15.55 25.90 19.68
CA LEU A 349 -14.84 26.71 18.68
C LEU A 349 -13.61 27.47 19.24
N THR A 350 -13.24 27.27 20.50
CA THR A 350 -12.22 28.07 21.20
C THR A 350 -10.81 27.45 21.19
N ARG A 351 -10.66 26.22 20.69
CA ARG A 351 -9.40 25.47 20.65
C ARG A 351 -9.38 24.50 19.46
N PHE A 352 -8.20 24.01 19.09
CA PHE A 352 -8.04 22.96 18.07
C PHE A 352 -8.53 21.59 18.56
N VAL A 353 -8.77 20.69 17.61
CA VAL A 353 -9.14 19.30 17.88
C VAL A 353 -7.90 18.55 18.37
N HIS A 354 -8.02 17.88 19.51
CA HIS A 354 -6.96 17.05 20.07
C HIS A 354 -7.30 15.56 19.96
N GLU A 355 -6.27 14.72 20.09
CA GLU A 355 -6.37 13.26 20.03
C GLU A 355 -7.45 12.68 20.97
N SER A 356 -7.59 13.25 22.17
CA SER A 356 -8.60 12.83 23.15
C SER A 356 -10.03 12.98 22.64
N ASP A 357 -10.27 13.94 21.75
CA ASP A 357 -11.60 14.25 21.22
C ASP A 357 -12.05 13.22 20.17
N LEU A 358 -11.11 12.63 19.42
CA LEU A 358 -11.40 11.71 18.32
C LEU A 358 -12.30 10.53 18.75
N SER A 359 -12.18 10.10 20.01
CA SER A 359 -13.02 9.04 20.58
C SER A 359 -14.53 9.36 20.53
N ASN A 360 -14.89 10.65 20.56
CA ASN A 360 -16.28 11.14 20.60
C ASN A 360 -16.81 11.63 19.24
N LEU A 361 -15.97 11.66 18.19
CA LEU A 361 -16.33 12.12 16.84
C LEU A 361 -16.81 10.94 15.99
N THR A 362 -18.04 10.50 16.25
CA THR A 362 -18.61 9.29 15.65
C THR A 362 -18.95 9.48 14.19
N TYR A 363 -19.58 10.60 13.84
CA TYR A 363 -20.00 10.89 12.47
C TYR A 363 -18.78 11.17 11.57
N LEU A 364 -17.77 11.87 12.07
CA LEU A 364 -16.49 12.04 11.37
C LEU A 364 -15.88 10.67 11.01
N LYS A 365 -15.83 9.74 11.97
CA LYS A 365 -15.32 8.38 11.73
C LYS A 365 -16.14 7.63 10.69
N CYS A 366 -17.47 7.80 10.70
CA CYS A 366 -18.34 7.24 9.66
C CYS A 366 -18.02 7.82 8.27
N ALA A 367 -17.79 9.13 8.18
CA ALA A 367 -17.41 9.78 6.92
C ALA A 367 -16.05 9.30 6.41
N ILE A 368 -15.08 9.12 7.30
CA ILE A 368 -13.76 8.56 6.96
C ILE A 368 -13.89 7.10 6.51
N LYS A 369 -14.70 6.27 7.18
CA LYS A 369 -14.94 4.89 6.74
C LYS A 369 -15.59 4.83 5.37
N GLU A 370 -16.56 5.70 5.10
CA GLU A 370 -17.20 5.78 3.78
C GLU A 370 -16.24 6.28 2.70
N THR A 371 -15.37 7.22 3.04
CA THR A 371 -14.28 7.68 2.16
C THR A 371 -13.38 6.51 1.79
N LEU A 372 -12.90 5.72 2.76
CA LEU A 372 -12.01 4.59 2.50
C LEU A 372 -12.70 3.42 1.76
N ARG A 373 -14.02 3.28 1.89
CA ARG A 373 -14.81 2.30 1.12
C ARG A 373 -14.84 2.67 -0.36
N LEU A 374 -15.14 3.93 -0.66
CA LEU A 374 -15.23 4.43 -2.04
C LEU A 374 -13.84 4.66 -2.65
N HIS A 375 -12.90 5.15 -1.87
CA HIS A 375 -11.58 5.58 -2.34
C HIS A 375 -10.48 4.92 -1.51
N PRO A 376 -10.35 3.58 -1.58
CA PRO A 376 -9.24 2.90 -0.93
C PRO A 376 -7.92 3.41 -1.54
N PRO A 377 -6.99 3.99 -0.75
CA PRO A 377 -5.79 4.60 -1.31
C PRO A 377 -4.96 3.65 -2.17
N ILE A 378 -4.96 2.35 -1.83
CA ILE A 378 -4.40 1.27 -2.65
C ILE A 378 -5.55 0.37 -3.11
N PRO A 379 -6.10 0.58 -4.32
CA PRO A 379 -7.32 -0.11 -4.76
C PRO A 379 -7.07 -1.55 -5.22
N LEU A 380 -5.84 -1.92 -5.59
CA LEU A 380 -5.43 -3.28 -5.96
C LEU A 380 -4.40 -3.83 -4.98
N LEU A 381 -4.79 -4.80 -4.16
CA LEU A 381 -3.90 -5.47 -3.23
C LEU A 381 -3.24 -6.66 -3.94
N LEU A 382 -1.92 -6.59 -4.17
CA LEU A 382 -1.18 -7.58 -4.97
C LEU A 382 -0.67 -8.74 -4.13
N HIS A 383 -1.01 -9.97 -4.49
CA HIS A 383 -0.55 -11.20 -3.84
C HIS A 383 0.09 -12.13 -4.86
N GLU A 384 0.93 -13.04 -4.41
CA GLU A 384 1.48 -14.11 -5.26
C GLU A 384 1.25 -15.46 -4.59
N THR A 385 0.86 -16.45 -5.40
CA THR A 385 0.69 -17.83 -4.93
C THR A 385 2.04 -18.54 -4.77
N VAL A 386 2.27 -19.12 -3.59
CA VAL A 386 3.45 -19.94 -3.28
C VAL A 386 3.38 -21.30 -4.00
N GLU A 387 2.18 -21.88 -4.13
CA GLU A 387 1.94 -23.18 -4.75
C GLU A 387 0.64 -23.20 -5.56
N ASP A 388 0.40 -24.28 -6.31
CA ASP A 388 -0.87 -24.48 -7.03
C ASP A 388 -2.03 -24.55 -6.03
N SER A 389 -3.11 -23.81 -6.28
CA SER A 389 -4.29 -23.74 -5.44
C SER A 389 -5.58 -23.85 -6.26
N VAL A 390 -6.71 -24.01 -5.56
CA VAL A 390 -8.05 -23.96 -6.11
C VAL A 390 -8.84 -22.89 -5.37
N VAL A 391 -9.44 -21.95 -6.11
CA VAL A 391 -10.33 -20.91 -5.56
C VAL A 391 -11.67 -21.04 -6.26
N SER A 392 -12.75 -21.21 -5.49
CA SER A 392 -14.11 -21.34 -6.03
C SER A 392 -14.24 -22.36 -7.17
N GLY A 393 -13.52 -23.49 -7.06
CA GLY A 393 -13.52 -24.58 -8.05
C GLY A 393 -12.61 -24.37 -9.28
N TYR A 394 -11.87 -23.26 -9.35
CA TYR A 394 -10.94 -22.95 -10.44
C TYR A 394 -9.49 -23.10 -10.02
N ARG A 395 -8.64 -23.60 -10.92
CA ARG A 395 -7.20 -23.76 -10.67
C ARG A 395 -6.48 -22.41 -10.73
N ILE A 396 -5.67 -22.13 -9.72
CA ILE A 396 -4.73 -21.01 -9.66
C ILE A 396 -3.30 -21.58 -9.61
N PRO A 397 -2.49 -21.46 -10.69
CA PRO A 397 -1.11 -21.96 -10.68
C PRO A 397 -0.21 -21.25 -9.67
N THR A 398 0.86 -21.92 -9.23
CA THR A 398 1.97 -21.29 -8.50
C THR A 398 2.54 -20.10 -9.28
N LYS A 399 3.07 -19.10 -8.56
CA LYS A 399 3.57 -17.81 -9.09
C LYS A 399 2.55 -17.02 -9.92
N SER A 400 1.26 -17.20 -9.68
CA SER A 400 0.22 -16.32 -10.21
C SER A 400 0.21 -15.01 -9.42
N CYS A 401 0.18 -13.88 -10.13
CA CYS A 401 -0.11 -12.57 -9.56
C CYS A 401 -1.62 -12.46 -9.31
N VAL A 402 -2.02 -12.29 -8.06
CA VAL A 402 -3.41 -12.20 -7.61
C VAL A 402 -3.72 -10.79 -7.17
N MET A 403 -4.62 -10.11 -7.85
CA MET A 403 -5.00 -8.72 -7.62
C MET A 403 -6.36 -8.68 -6.91
N ILE A 404 -6.37 -8.41 -5.60
CA ILE A 404 -7.61 -8.18 -4.87
C ILE A 404 -8.07 -6.75 -5.13
N ASN A 405 -9.20 -6.60 -5.80
CA ASN A 405 -9.75 -5.31 -6.19
C ASN A 405 -10.63 -4.75 -5.08
N ALA A 406 -10.01 -4.12 -4.09
CA ALA A 406 -10.70 -3.50 -2.96
C ALA A 406 -11.70 -2.41 -3.42
N TYR A 407 -11.40 -1.72 -4.53
CA TYR A 407 -12.32 -0.75 -5.13
C TYR A 407 -13.63 -1.40 -5.63
N ALA A 408 -13.53 -2.55 -6.30
CA ALA A 408 -14.69 -3.29 -6.78
C ALA A 408 -15.49 -3.90 -5.61
N ILE A 409 -14.79 -4.49 -4.64
CA ILE A 409 -15.40 -5.07 -3.43
C ILE A 409 -16.16 -4.02 -2.63
N GLY A 410 -15.55 -2.83 -2.45
CA GLY A 410 -16.20 -1.70 -1.79
C GLY A 410 -17.45 -1.20 -2.52
N ARG A 411 -17.67 -1.59 -3.78
CA ARG A 411 -18.82 -1.23 -4.62
C ARG A 411 -19.69 -2.43 -5.02
N ASP A 412 -19.51 -3.58 -4.37
CA ASP A 412 -20.28 -4.77 -4.70
C ASP A 412 -21.74 -4.60 -4.22
N PRO A 413 -22.74 -4.59 -5.12
CA PRO A 413 -24.15 -4.42 -4.76
C PRO A 413 -24.71 -5.60 -3.95
N SER A 414 -24.00 -6.75 -3.89
CA SER A 414 -24.38 -7.85 -3.00
C SER A 414 -24.05 -7.58 -1.53
N ALA A 415 -23.12 -6.66 -1.26
CA ALA A 415 -22.67 -6.30 0.09
C ALA A 415 -23.08 -4.89 0.52
N TRP A 416 -23.26 -3.96 -0.43
CA TRP A 416 -23.52 -2.55 -0.15
C TRP A 416 -24.79 -2.05 -0.84
N GLU A 417 -25.73 -1.52 -0.06
CA GLU A 417 -26.88 -0.75 -0.58
C GLU A 417 -26.39 0.58 -1.18
N ASP A 418 -26.86 0.93 -2.38
CA ASP A 418 -26.43 2.12 -3.13
C ASP A 418 -24.90 2.28 -3.16
N PRO A 419 -24.17 1.31 -3.74
CA PRO A 419 -22.72 1.16 -3.56
C PRO A 419 -21.91 2.36 -4.04
N ASP A 420 -22.38 3.09 -5.06
CA ASP A 420 -21.66 4.24 -5.61
C ASP A 420 -21.94 5.56 -4.87
N THR A 421 -22.87 5.57 -3.91
CA THR A 421 -23.26 6.78 -3.19
C THR A 421 -22.43 6.94 -1.91
N PHE A 422 -21.85 8.13 -1.70
CA PHE A 422 -21.26 8.52 -0.43
C PHE A 422 -22.36 8.70 0.63
N LYS A 423 -22.46 7.74 1.55
CA LYS A 423 -23.51 7.69 2.59
C LYS A 423 -22.87 7.31 3.94
N PRO A 424 -22.19 8.24 4.65
CA PRO A 424 -21.53 7.97 5.94
C PRO A 424 -22.44 7.28 6.96
N SER A 425 -23.72 7.65 6.98
CA SER A 425 -24.73 7.10 7.89
C SER A 425 -24.85 5.58 7.88
N ARG A 426 -24.41 4.88 6.81
CA ARG A 426 -24.38 3.41 6.77
C ARG A 426 -23.51 2.79 7.86
N PHE A 427 -22.49 3.52 8.33
CA PHE A 427 -21.58 3.10 9.40
C PHE A 427 -22.06 3.44 10.81
N LEU A 428 -23.20 4.12 10.96
CA LEU A 428 -23.83 4.35 12.27
C LEU A 428 -24.59 3.12 12.79
N ASN A 429 -24.93 2.19 11.90
CA ASN A 429 -25.71 1.01 12.24
C ASN A 429 -24.88 0.04 13.10
N ASP A 430 -25.52 -0.57 14.10
CA ASP A 430 -24.91 -1.65 14.87
C ASP A 430 -24.49 -2.79 13.94
N GLY A 431 -23.23 -3.24 14.06
CA GLY A 431 -22.69 -4.30 13.23
C GLY A 431 -22.26 -3.87 11.82
N ALA A 432 -22.17 -2.58 11.52
CA ALA A 432 -21.61 -2.11 10.25
C ALA A 432 -20.18 -2.63 10.04
N PRO A 433 -19.78 -2.98 8.78
CA PRO A 433 -18.48 -3.54 8.49
C PRO A 433 -17.30 -2.72 9.06
N ASP A 434 -16.27 -3.40 9.52
CA ASP A 434 -15.05 -2.79 10.05
C ASP A 434 -13.79 -3.41 9.45
N PHE A 435 -12.76 -2.58 9.26
CA PHE A 435 -11.50 -3.01 8.64
C PHE A 435 -10.60 -3.80 9.61
N LYS A 436 -11.13 -4.26 10.75
CA LYS A 436 -10.43 -5.06 11.76
C LYS A 436 -10.24 -6.53 11.35
N GLY A 437 -10.57 -6.88 10.10
CA GLY A 437 -10.10 -8.10 9.44
C GLY A 437 -11.12 -9.23 9.29
N ASN A 438 -12.37 -9.05 9.74
CA ASN A 438 -13.42 -10.08 9.64
C ASN A 438 -14.46 -9.81 8.53
N ASP A 439 -14.56 -8.55 8.09
CA ASP A 439 -15.54 -8.08 7.11
C ASP A 439 -14.83 -7.87 5.77
N PHE A 440 -14.97 -8.85 4.87
CA PHE A 440 -14.24 -8.88 3.59
C PHE A 440 -14.86 -7.99 2.53
N GLU A 441 -16.08 -7.49 2.78
CA GLU A 441 -16.72 -6.40 2.06
C GLU A 441 -16.06 -5.04 2.32
N TYR A 442 -15.20 -4.93 3.34
CA TYR A 442 -14.54 -3.69 3.74
C TYR A 442 -13.06 -3.88 4.12
N ILE A 443 -12.18 -3.84 3.10
CA ILE A 443 -10.74 -4.15 3.24
C ILE A 443 -9.77 -3.03 2.78
N PRO A 444 -9.97 -1.75 3.18
CA PRO A 444 -9.11 -0.64 2.74
C PRO A 444 -7.64 -0.77 3.21
N PHE A 445 -7.38 -1.59 4.23
CA PHE A 445 -6.04 -1.88 4.76
C PHE A 445 -5.57 -3.31 4.41
N GLY A 446 -6.27 -3.98 3.50
CA GLY A 446 -6.13 -5.42 3.26
C GLY A 446 -6.56 -6.29 4.44
N SER A 447 -6.19 -7.56 4.40
CA SER A 447 -6.51 -8.52 5.47
C SER A 447 -5.43 -9.61 5.58
N GLY A 448 -5.54 -10.45 6.60
CA GLY A 448 -4.64 -11.57 6.86
C GLY A 448 -3.19 -11.13 7.12
N ARG A 449 -2.24 -11.99 6.71
CA ARG A 449 -0.80 -11.82 6.96
C ARG A 449 -0.25 -10.51 6.38
N ARG A 450 -0.78 -10.04 5.25
CA ARG A 450 -0.30 -8.85 4.54
C ARG A 450 -1.12 -7.58 4.81
N SER A 451 -1.95 -7.57 5.85
CA SER A 451 -2.65 -6.37 6.33
C SER A 451 -1.69 -5.21 6.59
N CYS A 452 -2.16 -3.96 6.54
CA CYS A 452 -1.31 -2.78 6.73
C CYS A 452 -0.67 -2.75 8.15
N PRO A 453 0.68 -2.62 8.27
CA PRO A 453 1.33 -2.51 9.58
C PRO A 453 1.16 -1.12 10.21
N GLY A 454 1.00 -0.08 9.39
CA GLY A 454 0.88 1.31 9.80
C GLY A 454 -0.55 1.81 10.00
N MET A 455 -1.54 0.90 10.00
CA MET A 455 -2.97 1.24 10.01
C MET A 455 -3.34 2.23 11.12
N GLN A 456 -2.87 2.01 12.35
CA GLN A 456 -3.22 2.87 13.49
C GLN A 456 -2.65 4.29 13.35
N LEU A 457 -1.38 4.41 12.94
CA LEU A 457 -0.74 5.71 12.76
C LEU A 457 -1.36 6.47 11.58
N GLY A 458 -1.65 5.77 10.47
CA GLY A 458 -2.28 6.36 9.30
C GLY A 458 -3.72 6.84 9.57
N LEU A 459 -4.52 6.04 10.27
CA LEU A 459 -5.87 6.45 10.69
C LEU A 459 -5.83 7.64 11.63
N TYR A 460 -4.89 7.66 12.57
CA TYR A 460 -4.74 8.79 13.48
C TYR A 460 -4.39 10.09 12.73
N ALA A 461 -3.42 10.04 11.81
CA ALA A 461 -3.09 11.18 10.97
C ALA A 461 -4.27 11.62 10.11
N LEU A 462 -4.99 10.69 9.48
CA LEU A 462 -6.19 10.97 8.67
C LEU A 462 -7.29 11.63 9.50
N GLU A 463 -7.68 11.02 10.62
CA GLU A 463 -8.76 11.50 11.50
C GLU A 463 -8.44 12.90 12.06
N LEU A 464 -7.24 13.08 12.61
CA LEU A 464 -6.86 14.36 13.22
C LEU A 464 -6.75 15.50 12.19
N SER A 465 -6.26 15.19 10.99
CA SER A 465 -6.12 16.18 9.92
C SER A 465 -7.47 16.63 9.39
N VAL A 466 -8.34 15.68 9.04
CA VAL A 466 -9.70 15.99 8.53
C VAL A 466 -10.50 16.72 9.61
N ALA A 467 -10.42 16.28 10.88
CA ALA A 467 -11.09 16.96 11.98
C ALA A 467 -10.68 18.43 12.08
N ASN A 468 -9.37 18.72 12.10
CA ASN A 468 -8.88 20.10 12.23
C ASN A 468 -9.17 20.96 10.99
N LEU A 469 -9.05 20.40 9.77
CA LEU A 469 -9.39 21.12 8.55
C LEU A 469 -10.87 21.53 8.54
N LEU A 470 -11.79 20.63 8.93
CA LEU A 470 -13.23 20.91 8.93
C LEU A 470 -13.70 21.73 10.13
N HIS A 471 -12.96 21.66 11.24
CA HIS A 471 -13.26 22.40 12.47
C HIS A 471 -12.82 23.87 12.37
N CYS A 472 -11.60 24.11 11.90
CA CYS A 472 -11.01 25.45 11.85
C CYS A 472 -11.47 26.28 10.65
N PHE A 473 -12.00 25.65 9.60
CA PHE A 473 -12.35 26.34 8.37
C PHE A 473 -13.71 25.93 7.81
N ASN A 474 -14.39 26.91 7.21
CA ASN A 474 -15.43 26.72 6.22
C ASN A 474 -14.77 26.68 4.84
N TRP A 475 -15.00 25.59 4.11
CA TRP A 475 -14.41 25.37 2.80
C TRP A 475 -15.43 25.61 1.70
N GLU A 476 -15.07 26.45 0.73
CA GLU A 476 -15.90 26.72 -0.44
C GLU A 476 -15.18 26.29 -1.73
N LEU A 477 -15.95 25.79 -2.69
CA LEU A 477 -15.45 25.51 -4.03
C LEU A 477 -15.21 26.83 -4.79
N PRO A 478 -14.15 26.92 -5.60
CA PRO A 478 -13.78 28.15 -6.30
C PRO A 478 -14.83 28.57 -7.32
N ASP A 479 -14.85 29.87 -7.62
CA ASP A 479 -15.61 30.47 -8.72
C ASP A 479 -17.12 30.15 -8.73
N GLY A 480 -17.69 29.85 -7.56
CA GLY A 480 -19.10 29.47 -7.42
C GLY A 480 -19.44 28.09 -7.99
N MET A 481 -18.44 27.23 -8.19
CA MET A 481 -18.60 25.85 -8.64
C MET A 481 -19.58 25.10 -7.73
N LYS A 482 -20.52 24.37 -8.33
CA LYS A 482 -21.48 23.56 -7.58
C LYS A 482 -20.83 22.25 -7.10
N PRO A 483 -21.26 21.71 -5.96
CA PRO A 483 -20.79 20.40 -5.48
C PRO A 483 -20.88 19.27 -6.53
N SER A 484 -21.91 19.28 -7.37
CA SER A 484 -22.11 18.29 -8.44
C SER A 484 -21.12 18.39 -9.60
N GLU A 485 -20.40 19.51 -9.72
CA GLU A 485 -19.44 19.78 -10.80
C GLU A 485 -18.00 19.38 -10.41
N LEU A 486 -17.79 18.95 -9.16
CA LEU A 486 -16.48 18.50 -8.68
C LEU A 486 -16.06 17.18 -9.36
N ASP A 487 -14.91 17.19 -10.02
CA ASP A 487 -14.36 16.03 -10.74
C ASP A 487 -13.87 14.92 -9.80
N MET A 488 -14.56 13.79 -9.74
CA MET A 488 -14.22 12.68 -8.84
C MET A 488 -13.43 11.55 -9.52
N GLU A 489 -12.70 11.85 -10.60
CA GLU A 489 -11.80 10.89 -11.23
C GLU A 489 -10.48 10.73 -10.44
N ASP A 490 -9.90 9.54 -10.55
CA ASP A 490 -8.65 9.13 -9.90
C ASP A 490 -7.52 8.94 -10.90
N MET A 491 -6.28 9.08 -10.44
CA MET A 491 -5.11 8.65 -11.20
C MET A 491 -4.84 7.17 -10.94
N PHE A 492 -4.49 6.45 -12.01
CA PHE A 492 -4.04 5.07 -11.89
C PHE A 492 -2.55 5.01 -11.50
N GLY A 493 -2.25 4.23 -10.46
CA GLY A 493 -0.90 3.97 -9.98
C GLY A 493 -0.91 2.91 -8.87
N LEU A 494 0.19 2.85 -8.10
CA LEU A 494 0.23 2.07 -6.87
C LEU A 494 -0.81 2.59 -5.85
N THR A 495 -0.97 3.92 -5.81
CA THR A 495 -2.03 4.62 -5.11
C THR A 495 -3.03 5.21 -6.10
N ALA A 496 -4.22 5.58 -5.62
CA ALA A 496 -5.26 6.24 -6.42
C ALA A 496 -5.62 7.63 -5.85
N PRO A 497 -4.72 8.63 -5.93
CA PRO A 497 -5.06 10.01 -5.62
C PRO A 497 -6.03 10.60 -6.65
N ARG A 498 -6.64 11.75 -6.34
CA ARG A 498 -7.50 12.47 -7.30
C ARG A 498 -6.71 12.90 -8.54
N ALA A 499 -7.36 12.86 -9.70
CA ALA A 499 -6.80 13.34 -10.96
C ALA A 499 -6.74 14.87 -11.04
N GLY A 500 -7.76 15.54 -10.51
CA GLY A 500 -7.79 16.98 -10.31
C GLY A 500 -7.48 17.33 -8.86
N SER A 501 -6.59 18.29 -8.65
CA SER A 501 -6.27 18.77 -7.31
C SER A 501 -7.47 19.49 -6.69
N THR A 502 -7.80 19.14 -5.46
CA THR A 502 -8.93 19.74 -4.73
C THR A 502 -8.55 21.16 -4.33
N ARG A 503 -9.10 22.15 -5.03
CA ARG A 503 -8.84 23.56 -4.77
C ARG A 503 -10.05 24.18 -4.09
N CYS A 504 -9.80 24.91 -3.01
CA CYS A 504 -10.85 25.44 -2.15
C CYS A 504 -10.45 26.79 -1.57
N CYS A 505 -11.43 27.65 -1.33
CA CYS A 505 -11.24 28.85 -0.51
C CYS A 505 -11.51 28.47 0.94
N ALA A 506 -10.57 28.80 1.83
CA ALA A 506 -10.72 28.63 3.26
C ALA A 506 -11.19 29.94 3.90
N GLU A 507 -12.27 29.89 4.65
CA GLU A 507 -12.68 30.94 5.59
C GLU A 507 -12.61 30.40 7.01
N LEU A 508 -12.22 31.22 8.00
CA LEU A 508 -12.15 30.76 9.38
C LEU A 508 -13.56 30.47 9.92
N SER A 509 -13.70 29.34 10.63
CA SER A 509 -14.92 29.05 11.38
C SER A 509 -15.12 30.09 12.48
N THR A 510 -16.31 30.69 12.55
CA THR A 510 -16.68 31.70 13.55
C THR A 510 -17.54 31.13 14.66
#